data_AF-A0A958H5N5-F1
#
_entry.id   AF-A0A958H5N5-F1
#
_cell.length_a   1.000
_cell.length_b   1.000
_cell.length_c   1.000
_cell.angle_alpha   90.00
_cell.angle_beta   90.00
_cell.angle_gamma   90.00
#
_symmetry.space_group_name_H-M   'P 1'
#
loop_
_entity.id
_entity.type
_entity.pdbx_description
1 polymer ?
#
loop_
_entity_poly.entity_id
_entity_poly.type
_entity_poly.pdbx_seq_one_letter_code
_entity_poly.pdbx_strand_id
1 'polypeptide(L)'
;MLTQIPHALMARELAKIGARAPAPGDLAVGMLFMPLRNLVHRDRSAELFQQAAREFGLEFLGWREVPVNLEALGAWALGLRPYITQAFIGRPPALAAGGSFERALYLTRKRATQLAWAEGISNFYIASLSSKTIVYKG
;
A
#
# COMPACT_ATOMS: atom_id res chain seq x y z
N MET A 1 7.95 -13.17 3.94
CA MET A 1 8.76 -12.58 5.03
C MET A 1 8.05 -11.37 5.62
N LEU A 2 7.96 -11.27 6.94
CA LEU A 2 7.47 -10.09 7.67
C LEU A 2 8.68 -9.38 8.29
N THR A 3 8.84 -8.09 8.07
CA THR A 3 9.92 -7.29 8.65
C THR A 3 9.40 -5.99 9.22
N GLN A 4 10.22 -5.29 10.01
CA GLN A 4 9.99 -3.88 10.27
C GLN A 4 10.10 -3.06 8.97
N ILE A 5 9.49 -1.88 8.95
CA ILE A 5 9.59 -0.97 7.81
C ILE A 5 11.03 -0.45 7.73
N PRO A 6 11.76 -0.67 6.63
CA PRO A 6 13.11 -0.15 6.46
C PRO A 6 13.03 1.34 6.11
N HIS A 7 12.91 2.18 7.14
CA HIS A 7 12.61 3.62 6.99
C HIS A 7 13.58 4.35 6.07
N ALA A 8 14.89 4.10 6.18
CA ALA A 8 15.90 4.70 5.31
C ALA A 8 15.68 4.39 3.81
N LEU A 9 15.29 3.15 3.50
CA LEU A 9 14.93 2.77 2.13
C LEU A 9 13.67 3.51 1.68
N MET A 10 12.61 3.50 2.50
CA MET A 10 11.35 4.16 2.14
C MET A 10 11.54 5.67 1.95
N ALA A 11 12.36 6.31 2.77
CA ALA A 11 12.67 7.73 2.67
C ALA A 11 13.37 8.08 1.35
N ARG A 12 14.33 7.26 0.92
CA ARG A 12 14.97 7.40 -0.39
C ARG A 12 13.99 7.26 -1.54
N GLU A 13 13.05 6.31 -1.45
CA GLU A 13 12.06 6.07 -2.50
C GLU A 13 10.98 7.16 -2.53
N LEU A 14 10.57 7.70 -1.38
CA LEU A 14 9.70 8.88 -1.29
C LEU A 14 10.33 10.11 -1.94
N ALA A 15 11.62 10.32 -1.71
CA ALA A 15 12.34 11.44 -2.31
C ALA A 15 12.35 11.38 -3.86
N LYS A 16 12.40 10.17 -4.46
CA LYS A 16 12.32 9.98 -5.91
C LYS A 16 10.98 10.42 -6.51
N ILE A 17 9.91 10.38 -5.74
CA ILE A 17 8.57 10.81 -6.16
C ILE A 17 8.23 12.24 -5.67
N GLY A 18 9.24 13.00 -5.23
CA GLY A 18 9.08 14.40 -4.80
C GLY A 18 8.45 14.59 -3.41
N ALA A 19 8.30 13.52 -2.63
CA ALA A 19 7.71 13.56 -1.30
C ALA A 19 8.78 13.51 -0.20
N ARG A 20 8.54 14.22 0.90
CA ARG A 20 9.40 14.17 2.09
C ARG A 20 8.92 13.06 3.02
N ALA A 21 9.84 12.22 3.47
CA ALA A 21 9.51 11.17 4.43
C ALA A 21 9.17 11.76 5.81
N PRO A 22 8.03 11.36 6.41
CA PRO A 22 7.74 11.62 7.81
C PRO A 22 8.78 10.96 8.74
N ALA A 23 8.76 11.36 10.01
CA ALA A 23 9.57 10.73 11.04
C ALA A 23 9.26 9.22 11.17
N PRO A 24 10.20 8.39 11.65
CA PRO A 24 9.91 7.00 12.00
C PRO A 24 8.70 6.90 12.94
N GLY A 25 7.76 6.01 12.62
CA GLY A 25 6.48 5.87 13.33
C GLY A 25 5.34 6.73 12.77
N ASP A 26 5.64 7.75 11.98
CA ASP A 26 4.66 8.60 11.29
C ASP A 26 4.52 8.27 9.80
N LEU A 27 5.40 7.39 9.29
CA LEU A 27 5.31 6.82 7.97
C LEU A 27 4.74 5.40 8.05
N ALA A 28 3.67 5.15 7.31
CA ALA A 28 3.13 3.83 7.06
C ALA A 28 3.30 3.40 5.61
N VAL A 29 3.43 2.09 5.41
CA VAL A 29 3.57 1.47 4.10
C VAL A 29 2.48 0.42 3.92
N GLY A 30 1.69 0.59 2.87
CA GLY A 30 0.82 -0.45 2.35
C GLY A 30 1.55 -1.30 1.33
N MET A 31 1.47 -2.62 1.41
CA MET A 31 1.83 -3.53 0.32
C MET A 31 0.54 -4.00 -0.35
N LEU A 32 0.34 -3.64 -1.63
CA LEU A 32 -0.90 -3.87 -2.36
C LEU A 32 -0.64 -4.70 -3.61
N PHE A 33 -1.54 -5.65 -3.84
CA PHE A 33 -1.63 -6.47 -5.04
C PHE A 33 -2.90 -6.05 -5.79
N MET A 34 -2.71 -5.60 -7.02
CA MET A 34 -3.78 -5.10 -7.88
C MET A 34 -3.86 -5.91 -9.18
N PRO A 35 -4.96 -5.79 -9.94
CA PRO A 35 -5.07 -6.43 -11.25
C PRO A 35 -3.94 -6.03 -12.22
N LEU A 36 -3.21 -7.03 -12.74
CA LEU A 36 -2.10 -6.81 -13.68
C LEU A 36 -2.55 -6.58 -15.13
N ARG A 37 -3.67 -7.13 -15.58
CA ARG A 37 -4.09 -7.00 -16.99
C ARG A 37 -5.28 -6.07 -17.19
N ASN A 38 -6.16 -6.01 -16.20
CA ASN A 38 -7.29 -5.07 -16.23
C ASN A 38 -6.83 -3.71 -15.68
N LEU A 39 -6.43 -2.81 -16.59
CA LEU A 39 -5.94 -1.47 -16.23
C LEU A 39 -7.02 -0.62 -15.56
N VAL A 40 -8.25 -0.69 -16.04
CA VAL A 40 -9.40 0.03 -15.45
C VAL A 40 -9.60 -0.38 -13.99
N HIS A 41 -9.61 -1.68 -13.69
CA HIS A 41 -9.74 -2.14 -12.30
C HIS A 41 -8.49 -1.83 -11.46
N ARG A 42 -7.31 -1.73 -12.06
CA ARG A 42 -6.09 -1.34 -11.36
C ARG A 42 -6.15 0.11 -10.91
N ASP A 43 -6.46 1.01 -11.84
CA ASP A 43 -6.55 2.45 -11.56
C ASP A 43 -7.68 2.69 -10.56
N ARG A 44 -8.81 2.00 -10.74
CA ARG A 44 -9.92 2.05 -9.79
C ARG A 44 -9.54 1.52 -8.41
N SER A 45 -8.76 0.44 -8.31
CA SER A 45 -8.26 -0.06 -7.02
C SER A 45 -7.40 0.99 -6.29
N ALA A 46 -6.55 1.71 -7.02
CA ALA A 46 -5.73 2.77 -6.46
C ALA A 46 -6.56 3.98 -6.01
N GLU A 47 -7.62 4.34 -6.75
CA GLU A 47 -8.57 5.37 -6.36
C GLU A 47 -9.35 5.00 -5.10
N LEU A 48 -9.90 3.79 -5.03
CA LEU A 48 -10.66 3.30 -3.88
C LEU A 48 -9.80 3.24 -2.61
N PHE A 49 -8.53 2.88 -2.75
CA PHE A 49 -7.58 2.94 -1.65
C PHE A 49 -7.37 4.38 -1.15
N GLN A 50 -7.13 5.32 -2.07
CA GLN A 50 -6.97 6.74 -1.72
C GLN A 50 -8.25 7.33 -1.10
N GLN A 51 -9.41 6.95 -1.61
CA GLN A 51 -10.71 7.32 -1.05
C GLN A 51 -10.84 6.81 0.39
N ALA A 52 -10.56 5.54 0.63
CA ALA A 52 -10.60 4.96 1.98
C ALA A 52 -9.60 5.64 2.93
N ALA A 53 -8.39 5.94 2.46
CA ALA A 53 -7.39 6.65 3.25
C ALA A 53 -7.89 8.05 3.67
N ARG A 54 -8.49 8.79 2.73
CA ARG A 54 -9.10 10.11 3.01
C ARG A 54 -10.28 10.01 3.98
N GLU A 55 -11.11 8.97 3.87
CA GLU A 55 -12.26 8.72 4.76
C GLU A 55 -11.83 8.59 6.23
N PHE A 56 -10.65 7.99 6.48
CA PHE A 56 -10.07 7.90 7.83
C PHE A 56 -9.07 9.01 8.16
N GLY A 57 -9.06 10.08 7.37
CA GLY A 57 -8.24 11.27 7.59
C GLY A 57 -6.74 11.06 7.39
N LEU A 58 -6.32 9.97 6.74
CA LEU A 58 -4.91 9.66 6.49
C LEU A 58 -4.35 10.46 5.32
N GLU A 59 -3.08 10.83 5.40
CA GLU A 59 -2.39 11.56 4.34
C GLU A 59 -1.75 10.59 3.35
N PHE A 60 -2.17 10.62 2.10
CA PHE A 60 -1.56 9.81 1.05
C PHE A 60 -0.36 10.55 0.44
N LEU A 61 0.83 9.96 0.54
CA LEU A 61 2.09 10.60 0.10
C LEU A 61 2.51 10.18 -1.31
N GLY A 62 2.04 9.03 -1.79
CA GLY A 62 2.34 8.56 -3.14
C GLY A 62 2.45 7.05 -3.27
N TRP A 63 2.60 6.62 -4.53
CA TRP A 63 2.78 5.22 -4.91
C TRP A 63 4.24 4.93 -5.20
N ARG A 64 4.68 3.72 -4.85
CA ARG A 64 5.97 3.16 -5.25
C ARG A 64 5.75 1.84 -5.97
N GLU A 65 6.19 1.76 -7.21
CA GLU A 65 6.29 0.48 -7.89
C GLU A 65 7.40 -0.37 -7.24
N VAL A 66 7.06 -1.61 -6.88
CA VAL A 66 8.03 -2.51 -6.26
C VAL A 66 8.87 -3.16 -7.37
N PRO A 67 10.20 -3.03 -7.36
CA PRO A 67 11.03 -3.70 -8.34
C PRO A 67 10.90 -5.22 -8.18
N VAL A 68 10.51 -5.91 -9.26
CA VAL A 68 10.38 -7.37 -9.30
C VAL A 68 11.28 -7.91 -10.40
N ASN A 69 12.13 -8.89 -10.07
CA ASN A 69 12.85 -9.64 -11.09
C ASN A 69 11.93 -10.72 -11.68
N LEU A 70 11.50 -10.54 -12.93
CA LEU A 70 10.60 -11.47 -13.61
C LEU A 70 11.32 -12.74 -14.10
N GLU A 71 12.63 -12.69 -14.30
CA GLU A 71 13.43 -13.85 -14.76
C GLU A 71 13.49 -14.95 -13.70
N ALA A 72 13.28 -14.60 -12.43
CA ALA A 72 13.22 -15.55 -11.33
C ALA A 72 11.88 -16.31 -11.23
N LEU A 73 10.87 -15.94 -12.04
CA LEU A 73 9.54 -16.55 -12.00
C LEU A 73 9.36 -17.61 -13.09
N GLY A 74 8.82 -18.78 -12.72
CA GLY A 74 8.34 -19.76 -13.70
C GLY A 74 7.14 -19.23 -14.50
N ALA A 75 6.91 -19.78 -15.69
CA ALA A 75 5.86 -19.32 -16.63
C ALA A 75 4.46 -19.27 -16.00
N TRP A 76 4.11 -20.23 -15.16
CA TRP A 76 2.84 -20.26 -14.42
C TRP A 76 2.71 -19.09 -13.44
N ALA A 77 3.75 -18.82 -12.65
CA ALA A 77 3.77 -17.70 -11.70
C ALA A 77 3.70 -16.35 -12.42
N LEU A 78 4.41 -16.22 -13.55
CA LEU A 78 4.37 -15.02 -14.38
C LEU A 78 2.95 -14.72 -14.91
N GLY A 79 2.20 -15.75 -15.27
CA GLY A 79 0.83 -15.63 -15.78
C GLY A 79 -0.22 -15.22 -14.76
N LEU A 80 0.01 -15.53 -13.47
CA LEU A 80 -0.92 -15.28 -12.36
C LEU A 80 -0.51 -14.11 -11.46
N ARG A 81 0.68 -13.53 -11.65
CA ARG A 81 1.21 -12.50 -10.76
C ARG A 81 0.30 -11.26 -10.71
N PRO A 82 0.11 -10.65 -9.53
CA PRO A 82 -0.53 -9.35 -9.43
C PRO A 82 0.41 -8.22 -9.87
N TYR A 83 -0.15 -7.03 -10.06
CA TYR A 83 0.63 -5.80 -10.03
C TYR A 83 0.95 -5.45 -8.58
N ILE A 84 2.23 -5.44 -8.22
CA ILE A 84 2.69 -5.22 -6.84
C ILE A 84 3.13 -3.78 -6.69
N THR A 85 2.50 -3.05 -5.78
CA THR A 85 2.80 -1.65 -5.50
C THR A 85 2.77 -1.37 -4.01
N GLN A 86 3.46 -0.32 -3.60
CA GLN A 86 3.45 0.19 -2.25
C GLN A 86 2.76 1.54 -2.18
N ALA A 87 1.89 1.71 -1.18
CA ALA A 87 1.29 2.98 -0.84
C ALA A 87 2.05 3.60 0.34
N PHE A 88 2.47 4.85 0.20
CA PHE A 88 3.01 5.62 1.32
C PHE A 88 1.92 6.45 1.98
N ILE A 89 1.81 6.32 3.30
CA ILE A 89 0.84 7.06 4.11
C ILE A 89 1.56 7.81 5.21
N GLY A 90 1.31 9.10 5.30
CA GLY A 90 1.72 9.97 6.40
C GLY A 90 0.66 10.00 7.50
N ARG A 91 1.11 10.03 8.75
CA ARG A 91 0.24 10.35 9.87
C ARG A 91 -0.04 11.86 9.86
N PRO A 92 -1.32 12.28 9.78
CA PRO A 92 -1.65 13.70 9.91
C PRO A 92 -1.38 14.18 11.34
N PRO A 93 -1.11 15.48 11.55
CA PRO A 93 -0.89 16.04 12.90
C PRO A 93 -2.06 15.81 13.86
N ALA A 94 -3.29 15.80 13.34
CA ALA A 94 -4.53 15.61 14.12
C ALA A 94 -4.71 14.18 14.65
N LEU A 95 -3.96 13.20 14.14
CA LEU A 95 -4.08 11.80 14.55
C LEU A 95 -2.96 11.43 15.51
N ALA A 96 -3.31 10.89 16.69
CA ALA A 96 -2.32 10.44 17.66
C ALA A 96 -1.43 9.31 17.08
N ALA A 97 -0.13 9.36 17.39
CA ALA A 97 0.83 8.35 16.97
C ALA A 97 0.56 6.97 17.61
N GLY A 98 1.18 5.94 17.04
CA GLY A 98 1.09 4.58 17.57
C GLY A 98 -0.29 3.95 17.35
N GLY A 99 -0.99 3.62 18.43
CA GLY A 99 -2.22 2.80 18.37
C GLY A 99 -3.35 3.39 17.54
N SER A 100 -3.57 4.70 17.62
CA SER A 100 -4.62 5.37 16.84
C SER A 100 -4.30 5.38 15.35
N PHE A 101 -3.04 5.60 14.98
CA PHE A 101 -2.60 5.51 13.59
C PHE A 101 -2.74 4.09 13.03
N GLU A 102 -2.28 3.07 13.76
CA GLU A 102 -2.48 1.66 13.38
C GLU A 102 -3.96 1.29 13.22
N ARG A 103 -4.83 1.81 14.09
CA ARG A 103 -6.27 1.58 13.99
C ARG A 103 -6.86 2.21 12.71
N ALA A 104 -6.49 3.44 12.39
CA ALA A 104 -6.94 4.10 11.16
C ALA A 104 -6.46 3.36 9.90
N LEU A 105 -5.21 2.89 9.90
CA LEU A 105 -4.65 2.04 8.84
C LEU A 105 -5.43 0.73 8.70
N TYR A 106 -5.73 0.05 9.81
CA TYR A 106 -6.54 -1.16 9.81
C TYR A 106 -7.95 -0.94 9.22
N LEU A 107 -8.62 0.15 9.61
CA LEU A 107 -9.94 0.50 9.08
C LEU A 107 -9.87 0.84 7.59
N THR A 108 -8.85 1.59 7.17
CA THR A 108 -8.57 1.89 5.75
C THR A 108 -8.44 0.62 4.92
N ARG A 109 -7.68 -0.37 5.41
CA ARG A 109 -7.52 -1.66 4.74
C ARG A 109 -8.87 -2.36 4.55
N LYS A 110 -9.68 -2.42 5.63
CA LYS A 110 -11.01 -3.07 5.59
C LYS A 110 -11.94 -2.35 4.61
N ARG A 111 -11.96 -1.03 4.65
CA ARG A 111 -12.82 -0.19 3.82
C ARG A 111 -12.46 -0.26 2.35
N ALA A 112 -11.18 -0.13 2.00
CA ALA A 112 -10.70 -0.24 0.63
C ALA A 112 -11.05 -1.61 0.03
N THR A 113 -10.89 -2.69 0.80
CA THR A 113 -11.26 -4.05 0.37
C THR A 113 -12.77 -4.17 0.13
N GLN A 114 -13.58 -3.64 1.04
CA GLN A 114 -15.04 -3.65 0.91
C GLN A 114 -15.51 -2.87 -0.33
N LEU A 115 -14.94 -1.69 -0.59
CA LEU A 115 -15.26 -0.88 -1.77
C LEU A 115 -14.89 -1.62 -3.06
N ALA A 116 -13.69 -2.20 -3.13
CA ALA A 116 -13.24 -2.95 -4.30
C ALA A 116 -14.17 -4.15 -4.59
N TRP A 117 -14.58 -4.90 -3.56
CA TRP A 117 -15.52 -6.01 -3.73
C TRP A 117 -16.92 -5.56 -4.16
N ALA A 118 -17.42 -4.44 -3.64
CA ALA A 118 -18.70 -3.89 -4.06
C ALA A 118 -18.71 -3.51 -5.55
N GLU A 119 -17.54 -3.17 -6.13
CA GLU A 119 -17.37 -2.88 -7.55
C GLU A 119 -16.92 -4.11 -8.38
N GLY A 120 -16.93 -5.31 -7.80
CA GLY A 120 -16.56 -6.54 -8.51
C GLY A 120 -15.06 -6.71 -8.77
N ILE A 121 -14.20 -5.96 -8.08
CA ILE A 121 -12.74 -6.06 -8.19
C ILE A 121 -12.23 -7.12 -7.22
N SER A 122 -12.26 -8.39 -7.66
CA SER A 122 -11.89 -9.54 -6.82
C SER A 122 -10.38 -9.73 -6.61
N ASN A 123 -9.54 -9.26 -7.54
CA ASN A 123 -8.08 -9.41 -7.50
C ASN A 123 -7.36 -8.21 -6.86
N PHE A 124 -8.04 -7.52 -5.93
CA PHE A 124 -7.46 -6.46 -5.10
C PHE A 124 -7.19 -6.99 -3.69
N TYR A 125 -5.93 -6.91 -3.25
CA TYR A 125 -5.52 -7.44 -1.96
C TYR A 125 -4.44 -6.59 -1.30
N ILE A 126 -4.60 -6.31 -0.01
CA ILE A 126 -3.65 -5.52 0.78
C ILE A 126 -2.92 -6.49 1.74
N ALA A 127 -1.67 -6.83 1.41
CA ALA A 127 -0.87 -7.79 2.15
C ALA A 127 -0.45 -7.27 3.54
N SER A 128 -0.13 -5.99 3.64
CA SER A 128 0.14 -5.31 4.90
C SER A 128 -0.20 -3.83 4.75
N LEU A 129 -0.60 -3.18 5.84
CA LEU A 129 -0.73 -1.73 5.93
C LEU A 129 -0.49 -1.32 7.38
N SER A 130 0.70 -0.80 7.67
CA SER A 130 1.16 -0.50 9.04
C SER A 130 2.26 0.56 9.00
N SER A 131 2.48 1.23 10.13
CA SER A 131 3.64 2.10 10.43
C SER A 131 4.81 1.35 11.06
N LYS A 132 4.62 0.07 11.39
CA LYS A 132 5.62 -0.75 12.10
C LYS A 132 6.19 -1.86 11.23
N THR A 133 5.34 -2.52 10.45
CA THR A 133 5.70 -3.75 9.74
C THR A 133 5.31 -3.74 8.27
N ILE A 134 6.03 -4.51 7.47
CA ILE A 134 5.73 -4.74 6.07
C ILE A 134 5.88 -6.23 5.73
N VAL A 135 4.97 -6.75 4.91
CA VAL A 135 4.99 -8.12 4.42
C VAL A 135 5.46 -8.14 2.98
N TYR A 136 6.53 -8.88 2.72
CA TYR A 136 6.94 -9.29 1.38
C TYR A 136 6.54 -10.76 1.19
N LYS A 137 5.55 -11.01 0.32
CA LYS A 137 5.11 -12.36 -0.06
C LYS A 137 4.87 -12.42 -1.56
N GLY A 138 5.01 -13.60 -2.13
CA GLY A 138 4.84 -13.90 -3.56
C GLY A 138 4.70 -15.39 -3.74
#